data_AF-A0A949D3E0-F1
#
_entry.id   AF-A0A949D3E0-F1
#
_cell.length_a   1.000
_cell.length_b   1.000
_cell.length_c   1.000
_cell.angle_alpha   90.00
_cell.angle_beta   90.00
_cell.angle_gamma   90.00
#
_symmetry.space_group_name_H-M   'P 1'
#
loop_
_entity.id
_entity.type
_entity.pdbx_description
1 polymer ?
#
loop_
_entity_poly.entity_id
_entity_poly.type
_entity_poly.pdbx_seq_one_letter_code
_entity_poly.pdbx_strand_id
1 'polypeptide(L)'
;MKRATGTYVKSTTLGEVVQAFVPDSLPPKNPTLASEVYQDLNRKAEMALARLSGVSGLVPSVDWLLYSAIRKEALLTSQIEGVDFPVKATTQN
;
A
#
# COMPACT_ATOMS: atom_id res chain seq x y z
N MET A 1 -24.59 0.84 15.00
CA MET A 1 -23.75 0.08 15.95
C MET A 1 -22.29 0.42 15.69
N LYS A 2 -21.49 0.66 16.73
CA LYS A 2 -20.05 0.96 16.62
C LYS A 2 -19.33 -0.33 16.17
N ARG A 3 -18.60 -0.30 15.05
CA ARG A 3 -17.82 -1.47 14.59
C ARG A 3 -16.64 -1.66 15.54
N ALA A 4 -16.54 -2.83 16.16
CA ALA A 4 -15.32 -3.25 16.86
C ALA A 4 -14.36 -3.84 15.82
N THR A 5 -13.12 -3.37 15.80
CA THR A 5 -12.09 -3.74 14.81
C THR A 5 -10.85 -4.37 15.46
N GLY A 6 -10.97 -4.78 16.71
CA GLY A 6 -9.88 -5.26 17.55
C GLY A 6 -10.13 -5.05 19.05
N THR A 7 -9.16 -5.46 19.86
CA THR A 7 -9.18 -5.37 21.32
C THR A 7 -7.93 -4.68 21.84
N TYR A 8 -8.02 -4.03 22.99
CA TYR A 8 -6.83 -3.49 23.66
C TYR A 8 -6.28 -4.53 24.65
N VAL A 9 -4.98 -4.78 24.58
CA VAL A 9 -4.24 -5.65 25.50
C VAL A 9 -3.27 -4.79 26.30
N LYS A 10 -3.22 -5.00 27.61
CA LYS A 10 -2.21 -4.36 28.47
C LYS A 10 -0.87 -5.06 28.23
N SER A 11 0.12 -4.32 27.77
CA SER A 11 1.50 -4.78 27.64
C SER A 11 2.37 -3.97 28.60
N THR A 12 3.37 -4.61 29.21
CA THR A 12 4.33 -3.93 30.07
C THR A 12 5.68 -3.89 29.36
N THR A 13 6.23 -2.70 29.13
CA THR A 13 7.59 -2.53 28.59
C THR A 13 8.36 -1.63 29.54
N LEU A 14 9.52 -2.12 30.03
CA LEU A 14 10.39 -1.39 30.97
C LEU A 14 9.67 -0.85 32.23
N GLY A 15 8.63 -1.55 32.69
CA GLY A 15 7.85 -1.17 33.88
C GLY A 15 6.66 -0.23 33.60
N GLU A 16 6.49 0.25 32.37
CA GLU A 16 5.32 1.05 31.96
C GLU A 16 4.21 0.16 31.39
N VAL A 17 2.98 0.34 31.88
CA VAL A 17 1.80 -0.37 31.37
C VAL A 17 1.18 0.42 30.24
N VAL A 18 1.30 -0.10 29.02
CA VAL A 18 0.70 0.49 27.81
C VAL A 18 -0.52 -0.31 27.37
N GLN A 19 -1.51 0.36 26.80
CA GLN A 19 -2.66 -0.29 26.14
C GLN A 19 -2.36 -0.41 24.66
N ALA A 20 -1.95 -1.59 24.22
CA ALA A 20 -1.69 -1.88 22.81
C ALA A 20 -3.00 -2.29 22.13
N PHE A 21 -3.32 -1.68 20.99
CA PHE A 21 -4.45 -2.10 20.17
C PHE A 21 -4.05 -3.32 19.32
N VAL A 22 -4.79 -4.41 19.46
CA VAL A 22 -4.64 -5.64 18.68
C VAL A 22 -5.83 -5.72 17.71
N PRO A 23 -5.61 -5.52 16.40
CA PRO A 23 -6.69 -5.63 15.42
C PRO A 23 -7.19 -7.07 15.31
N ASP A 24 -8.47 -7.24 14.97
CA ASP A 24 -9.02 -8.55 14.67
C ASP A 24 -8.32 -9.16 13.44
N SER A 25 -8.16 -10.49 13.43
CA SER A 25 -7.52 -11.18 12.33
C SER A 25 -8.29 -11.03 11.02
N LEU A 26 -7.57 -10.79 9.93
CA LEU A 26 -8.13 -10.80 8.58
C LEU A 26 -8.45 -12.24 8.13
N PRO A 27 -9.55 -12.47 7.39
CA PRO A 27 -10.53 -11.49 6.91
C PRO A 27 -11.60 -11.10 7.95
N PRO A 28 -12.22 -9.91 7.81
CA PRO A 28 -13.33 -9.48 8.67
C PRO A 28 -14.46 -10.50 8.63
N LYS A 29 -14.88 -10.97 9.81
CA LYS A 29 -15.93 -12.00 9.92
C LYS A 29 -17.33 -11.42 10.03
N ASN A 30 -17.48 -10.19 10.53
CA ASN A 30 -18.77 -9.57 10.84
C ASN A 30 -18.80 -8.06 10.51
N PRO A 31 -19.43 -7.62 9.42
CA PRO A 31 -20.01 -8.44 8.35
C PRO A 31 -18.92 -9.09 7.51
N THR A 32 -19.27 -10.17 6.81
CA THR A 32 -18.41 -10.77 5.79
C THR A 32 -18.12 -9.77 4.68
N LEU A 33 -17.00 -9.97 4.00
CA LEU A 33 -16.59 -9.12 2.89
C LEU A 33 -17.61 -9.24 1.73
N ALA A 34 -18.24 -8.13 1.37
CA ALA A 34 -19.22 -8.05 0.28
C ALA A 34 -18.50 -7.98 -1.07
N SER A 35 -18.51 -9.09 -1.81
CA SER A 35 -17.71 -9.21 -3.03
C SER A 35 -18.20 -8.29 -4.14
N GLU A 36 -19.50 -8.08 -4.19
CA GLU A 36 -20.19 -7.22 -5.15
C GLU A 36 -19.67 -5.78 -5.15
N VAL A 37 -19.16 -5.29 -4.02
CA VAL A 37 -18.70 -3.90 -3.85
C VAL A 37 -17.34 -3.64 -4.50
N TYR A 38 -16.46 -4.65 -4.57
CA TYR A 38 -15.10 -4.47 -5.10
C TYR A 38 -14.80 -5.29 -6.36
N GLN A 39 -15.61 -6.29 -6.72
CA GLN A 39 -15.36 -7.16 -7.88
C GLN A 39 -15.14 -6.39 -9.19
N ASP A 40 -15.97 -5.39 -9.50
CA ASP A 40 -15.81 -4.62 -10.75
C ASP A 40 -14.54 -3.76 -10.75
N LEU A 41 -14.21 -3.13 -9.61
CA LEU A 41 -12.97 -2.38 -9.44
C LEU A 41 -11.75 -3.28 -9.51
N ASN A 42 -11.81 -4.47 -8.89
CA ASN A 42 -10.75 -5.46 -8.92
C ASN A 42 -10.50 -5.94 -10.36
N ARG A 43 -11.55 -6.27 -11.11
CA ARG A 43 -11.45 -6.64 -12.52
C ARG A 43 -10.83 -5.52 -13.36
N LYS A 44 -11.20 -4.26 -13.11
CA LYS A 44 -10.59 -3.10 -13.79
C LYS A 44 -9.10 -2.98 -13.46
N ALA A 45 -8.72 -3.19 -12.20
CA ALA A 45 -7.32 -3.18 -11.77
C ALA A 45 -6.52 -4.32 -12.43
N GLU A 46 -7.07 -5.53 -12.46
CA GLU A 46 -6.47 -6.69 -13.14
C GLU A 46 -6.25 -6.42 -14.63
N MET A 47 -7.25 -5.83 -15.32
CA MET A 47 -7.10 -5.45 -16.73
C MET A 47 -6.02 -4.39 -16.94
N ALA A 48 -5.90 -3.42 -16.02
CA ALA A 48 -4.85 -2.41 -16.09
C ALA A 48 -3.45 -3.04 -15.89
N LEU A 49 -3.32 -3.98 -14.96
CA LEU A 49 -2.08 -4.74 -14.74
C LEU A 49 -1.71 -5.60 -15.95
N ALA A 50 -2.69 -6.29 -16.55
CA ALA A 50 -2.47 -7.07 -17.76
C ALA A 50 -1.99 -6.19 -18.92
N ARG A 51 -2.56 -4.99 -19.08
CA ARG A 51 -2.09 -4.00 -20.06
C ARG A 51 -0.67 -3.55 -19.76
N LEU A 52 -0.35 -3.23 -18.50
CA LEU A 52 1.00 -2.84 -18.09
C LEU A 52 2.02 -3.95 -18.42
N SER A 53 1.69 -5.20 -18.10
CA SER A 53 2.51 -6.36 -18.43
C SER A 53 2.72 -6.47 -19.95
N GLY A 54 1.66 -6.33 -20.75
CA GLY A 54 1.76 -6.35 -22.21
C GLY A 54 2.66 -5.24 -22.77
N VAL A 55 2.54 -4.00 -22.28
CA VAL A 55 3.35 -2.88 -22.79
C VAL A 55 4.78 -2.89 -22.25
N SER A 56 5.03 -3.45 -21.07
CA SER A 56 6.38 -3.53 -20.49
C SER A 56 7.37 -4.32 -21.35
N GLY A 57 6.90 -5.30 -22.12
CA GLY A 57 7.71 -6.04 -23.09
C GLY A 57 8.04 -5.27 -24.38
N LEU A 58 7.38 -4.13 -24.63
CA LEU A 58 7.59 -3.28 -25.79
C LEU A 58 8.51 -2.08 -25.49
N VAL A 59 8.91 -1.91 -24.22
CA VAL A 59 9.75 -0.77 -23.82
C VAL A 59 11.20 -1.02 -24.25
N PRO A 60 11.91 0.01 -24.75
CA PRO A 60 13.28 -0.13 -25.21
C PRO A 60 14.27 -0.64 -24.15
N SER A 61 14.00 -0.39 -22.87
CA SER A 61 14.79 -0.86 -21.73
C SER A 61 13.90 -1.08 -20.52
N VAL A 62 13.91 -2.31 -20.00
CA VAL A 62 13.20 -2.67 -18.76
C VAL A 62 13.82 -1.99 -17.55
N ASP A 63 15.15 -1.83 -17.51
CA ASP A 63 15.85 -1.18 -16.40
C ASP A 63 15.43 0.28 -16.23
N TRP A 64 15.26 1.01 -17.34
CA TRP A 64 14.77 2.39 -17.28
C TRP A 64 13.32 2.48 -16.80
N LEU A 65 12.47 1.55 -17.22
CA LEU A 65 11.08 1.46 -16.73
C LEU A 65 11.03 1.20 -15.22
N LEU A 66 11.83 0.25 -14.72
CA LEU A 66 11.91 -0.05 -13.30
C LEU A 66 12.44 1.14 -12.50
N TYR A 67 13.51 1.77 -12.98
CA TYR A 67 14.11 2.94 -12.33
C TYR A 67 13.12 4.09 -12.16
N SER A 68 12.38 4.42 -13.23
CA SER A 68 11.37 5.49 -13.20
C SER A 68 10.19 5.15 -12.30
N ALA A 69 9.70 3.90 -12.32
CA ALA A 69 8.59 3.44 -11.49
C ALA A 69 8.93 3.51 -9.99
N ILE A 70 10.08 2.98 -9.58
CA ILE A 70 10.53 2.99 -8.17
C ILE A 70 10.63 4.43 -7.65
N ARG A 71 11.22 5.33 -8.43
CA ARG A 71 11.36 6.74 -8.05
C ARG A 71 10.02 7.43 -7.88
N LYS A 72 9.07 7.16 -8.80
CA LYS A 72 7.73 7.73 -8.73
C LYS A 72 6.98 7.24 -7.49
N GLU A 73 7.06 5.95 -7.19
CA GLU A 73 6.40 5.35 -6.03
C GLU A 73 6.97 5.90 -4.71
N ALA A 74 8.29 6.01 -4.62
CA ALA A 74 8.97 6.56 -3.45
C ALA A 74 8.55 8.02 -3.19
N LEU A 75 8.46 8.84 -4.25
CA LEU A 75 7.99 10.22 -4.13
C LEU A 75 6.53 10.29 -3.65
N LEU A 76 5.63 9.53 -4.27
CA LEU A 76 4.21 9.54 -3.92
C LEU A 76 3.97 9.02 -2.50
N THR A 77 4.66 7.96 -2.10
CA THR A 77 4.59 7.41 -0.73
C THR A 77 5.09 8.43 0.28
N SER A 78 6.20 9.11 0.00
CA SER A 78 6.74 10.15 0.88
C SER A 78 5.74 11.29 1.08
N GLN A 79 5.03 11.70 0.01
CA GLN A 79 4.00 12.74 0.09
C GLN A 79 2.79 12.35 0.94
N ILE A 80 2.36 11.07 0.88
CA ILE A 80 1.27 10.56 1.71
C ILE A 80 1.63 10.63 3.20
N GLU A 81 2.89 10.34 3.54
CA GLU A 81 3.42 10.42 4.90
C GLU A 81 3.76 11.87 5.32
N GLY A 82 3.50 12.87 4.47
CA GLY A 82 3.76 14.28 4.75
C GLY A 82 5.24 14.68 4.66
N VAL A 83 6.08 13.84 4.03
CA VAL A 83 7.49 14.10 3.82
C VAL A 83 7.73 14.54 2.38
N ASP A 84 7.98 15.84 2.18
CA ASP A 84 8.42 16.36 0.88
C ASP A 84 9.91 16.07 0.68
N PHE A 85 10.23 14.95 0.04
CA PHE A 85 11.56 14.71 -0.52
C PHE A 85 11.61 15.26 -1.95
N PRO A 86 12.28 16.40 -2.21
CA PRO A 86 12.60 16.77 -3.57
C PRO A 86 13.56 15.72 -4.13
N VAL A 87 13.09 14.89 -5.07
CA VAL A 87 13.98 13.98 -5.80
C VAL A 87 14.82 14.81 -6.78
N LYS A 88 15.80 15.55 -6.27
CA LYS A 88 16.82 16.18 -7.10
C LYS A 88 17.49 15.05 -7.88
N ALA A 89 17.41 15.13 -9.21
CA ALA A 89 18.31 14.39 -10.06
C ALA A 89 19.73 14.75 -9.60
N THR A 90 20.39 13.82 -8.92
CA THR A 90 21.84 13.82 -8.82
C THR A 90 22.35 13.61 -10.25
N THR A 91 22.48 14.71 -10.98
CA THR A 91 23.42 14.81 -12.07
C THR A 91 24.78 14.54 -11.45
N GLN A 92 25.27 13.30 -11.59
CA GLN A 92 26.68 13.02 -11.40
C GLN A 92 27.43 13.84 -12.46
N ASN A 93 28.18 14.84 -12.00
CA ASN A 93 29.39 15.28 -12.68
C ASN A 93 30.53 14.34 -12.28
#